data_AF-A0A284RQU0-F1
#
_entry.id   AF-A0A284RQU0-F1
#
_cell.length_a   1.000
_cell.length_b   1.000
_cell.length_c   1.000
_cell.angle_alpha   90.00
_cell.angle_beta   90.00
_cell.angle_gamma   90.00
#
_symmetry.space_group_name_H-M   'P 1'
#
loop_
_entity.id
_entity.type
_entity.pdbx_description
1 polymer ?
#
loop_
_entity_poly.entity_id
_entity_poly.type
_entity_poly.pdbx_seq_one_letter_code
_entity_poly.pdbx_strand_id
1 'polypeptide(L)'
;MSYIRGLQAGNSVSAFIAGFAPYFYVLPKSSKFCGNDEDLDALDVFLDSAQGCVRELKLLDKFLEGEMRTLVKITFDDVGSLGTIRDESLHWPSLTISPQLTSIVLSLRIFDDTCPYEAFEASIDYPTRFLVDHELPGHGGWVKFPAKKYKVIPDAERECRSQIEIEISHDVVEACEGFGNSPLRVLSFDIECMYDNRNKSVPSIHPIIQISNMVVRMGESEPFLRVIFTLDSCDPIEGVYVRSYPSEGELLEAWQNFVHAVDPDVLTGYNILNFDLWFIIERSQRLTTFNVDLGRSKGSLTTHVNCIFHSDKYGSREGKNVQIPGRVVLDLFHHFPRNHSTFQLLSYGLKHVAQRLLSDDPDSQKIDLSYECIPKLQQGPNANAATRRKLAVYCLQDAKVPLELLHKYSIVEGYLKAGKEKQVPFANLLGPSHSLQNLGIKLAHARASQAVVSEL
;
A
#
# COMPACT_ATOMS: atom_id res chain seq x y z
N MET A 1 -11.90 5.54 -2.02
CA MET A 1 -12.48 4.17 -2.04
C MET A 1 -11.83 3.34 -0.96
N SER A 2 -12.63 2.62 -0.16
CA SER A 2 -12.13 1.69 0.84
C SER A 2 -12.40 0.27 0.35
N TYR A 3 -11.35 -0.50 0.10
CA TYR A 3 -11.48 -1.88 -0.38
C TYR A 3 -11.62 -2.80 0.83
N ILE A 4 -12.71 -3.54 0.91
CA ILE A 4 -13.02 -4.39 2.07
C ILE A 4 -13.28 -5.79 1.53
N ARG A 5 -12.27 -6.68 1.55
CA ARG A 5 -12.54 -8.11 1.36
C ARG A 5 -13.03 -8.70 2.67
N GLY A 6 -14.14 -9.41 2.62
CA GLY A 6 -14.66 -10.13 3.79
C GLY A 6 -16.08 -10.61 3.63
N LEU A 7 -16.32 -11.57 2.73
CA LEU A 7 -17.33 -12.58 3.05
C LEU A 7 -16.58 -13.78 3.61
N GLN A 8 -17.14 -14.46 4.60
CA GLN A 8 -16.59 -15.70 5.17
C GLN A 8 -16.28 -16.75 4.08
N ALA A 9 -16.99 -16.70 2.96
CA ALA A 9 -16.77 -17.54 1.78
C ALA A 9 -15.54 -17.17 0.92
N GLY A 10 -14.80 -16.10 1.28
CA GLY A 10 -13.60 -15.68 0.57
C GLY A 10 -13.84 -14.86 -0.69
N ASN A 11 -15.01 -14.25 -0.90
CA ASN A 11 -15.22 -13.37 -2.06
C ASN A 11 -14.60 -11.98 -1.87
N SER A 12 -14.05 -11.37 -2.93
CA SER A 12 -13.59 -9.97 -2.92
C SER A 12 -14.74 -8.99 -3.07
N VAL A 13 -14.75 -7.95 -2.24
CA VAL A 13 -15.77 -6.90 -2.24
C VAL A 13 -15.09 -5.52 -2.31
N SER A 14 -15.59 -4.66 -3.18
CA SER A 14 -15.28 -3.23 -3.21
C SER A 14 -16.49 -2.45 -2.68
N ALA A 15 -16.25 -1.54 -1.75
CA ALA A 15 -17.30 -0.68 -1.21
C ALA A 15 -16.99 0.80 -1.48
N PHE A 16 -17.90 1.46 -2.19
CA PHE A 16 -17.93 2.89 -2.40
C PHE A 16 -18.70 3.49 -1.24
N ILE A 17 -17.95 4.07 -0.30
CA ILE A 17 -18.51 4.69 0.90
C ILE A 17 -18.76 6.17 0.60
N ALA A 18 -20.03 6.55 0.52
CA ALA A 18 -20.48 7.89 0.15
C ALA A 18 -20.80 8.76 1.38
N GLY A 19 -20.71 10.08 1.21
CA GLY A 19 -21.18 11.07 2.19
C GLY A 19 -20.19 11.43 3.30
N PHE A 20 -19.08 10.70 3.45
CA PHE A 20 -18.02 11.12 4.37
C PHE A 20 -17.22 12.28 3.73
N ALA A 21 -16.88 13.29 4.52
CA ALA A 21 -16.23 14.51 4.04
C ALA A 21 -14.91 14.74 4.80
N PRO A 22 -13.81 15.07 4.11
CA PRO A 22 -12.56 15.38 4.78
C PRO A 22 -12.65 16.70 5.56
N TYR A 23 -11.94 16.77 6.69
CA TYR A 23 -11.88 17.97 7.51
C TYR A 23 -10.59 18.07 8.33
N PHE A 24 -10.29 19.27 8.81
CA PHE A 24 -9.31 19.53 9.88
C PHE A 24 -9.75 20.73 10.73
N TYR A 25 -8.97 21.06 11.76
CA TYR A 25 -9.27 22.17 12.68
C TYR A 25 -8.26 23.30 12.53
N VAL A 26 -8.69 24.54 12.70
CA VAL A 26 -7.81 25.70 12.81
C VAL A 26 -8.08 26.51 14.07
N LEU A 27 -7.02 27.08 14.65
CA LEU A 27 -7.08 28.10 15.68
C LEU A 27 -6.50 29.41 15.11
N PRO A 28 -7.22 30.52 15.18
CA PRO A 28 -6.68 31.81 14.76
C PRO A 28 -5.63 32.34 15.74
N LYS A 29 -4.49 32.81 15.22
CA LYS A 29 -3.39 33.40 16.00
C LYS A 29 -3.72 34.82 16.50
N SER A 30 -4.83 35.41 16.03
CA SER A 30 -5.24 36.78 16.37
C SER A 30 -5.96 36.83 17.72
N SER A 31 -5.58 37.78 18.58
CA SER A 31 -6.29 38.10 19.82
C SER A 31 -7.68 38.71 19.63
N LYS A 32 -8.06 39.03 18.38
CA LYS A 32 -9.39 39.55 18.03
C LYS A 32 -10.41 38.46 17.67
N PHE A 33 -9.98 37.20 17.56
CA PHE A 33 -10.91 36.11 17.29
C PHE A 33 -11.83 35.94 18.50
N CYS A 34 -13.11 36.26 18.31
CA CYS A 34 -14.14 36.22 19.33
C CYS A 34 -14.94 34.91 19.31
N GLY A 35 -14.71 34.05 18.30
CA GLY A 35 -15.46 32.83 18.07
C GLY A 35 -16.91 33.13 17.67
N ASN A 36 -17.12 34.16 16.84
CA ASN A 36 -18.44 34.58 16.37
C ASN A 36 -18.58 34.42 14.84
N ASP A 37 -19.75 34.73 14.29
CA ASP A 37 -20.01 34.61 12.85
C ASP A 37 -19.13 35.54 12.00
N GLU A 38 -18.72 36.71 12.52
CA GLU A 38 -17.82 37.63 11.80
C GLU A 38 -16.43 37.01 11.56
N ASP A 39 -15.96 36.18 12.50
CA ASP A 39 -14.71 35.45 12.33
C ASP A 39 -14.80 34.35 11.27
N LEU A 40 -15.98 33.74 11.12
CA LEU A 40 -16.24 32.76 10.06
C LEU A 40 -16.23 33.45 8.69
N ASP A 41 -16.87 34.61 8.55
CA ASP A 41 -16.88 35.39 7.29
C ASP A 41 -15.46 35.77 6.86
N ALA A 42 -14.60 36.17 7.79
CA ALA A 42 -13.21 36.51 7.49
C ALA A 42 -12.38 35.30 7.01
N LEU A 43 -12.63 34.12 7.60
CA LEU A 43 -11.99 32.87 7.18
C LEU A 43 -12.53 32.39 5.83
N ASP A 44 -13.84 32.53 5.59
CA ASP A 44 -14.48 32.15 4.34
C ASP A 44 -13.91 32.95 3.17
N VAL A 45 -13.78 34.28 3.31
CA VAL A 45 -13.10 35.14 2.33
C VAL A 45 -11.65 34.70 2.08
N PHE A 46 -10.93 34.30 3.13
CA PHE A 46 -9.57 33.79 2.99
C PHE A 46 -9.54 32.47 2.20
N LEU A 47 -10.45 31.53 2.49
CA LEU A 47 -10.50 30.23 1.83
C LEU A 47 -11.05 30.31 0.39
N ASP A 48 -11.97 31.22 0.10
CA ASP A 48 -12.44 31.51 -1.26
C ASP A 48 -11.29 32.03 -2.14
N SER A 49 -10.44 32.90 -1.58
CA SER A 49 -9.23 33.36 -2.26
C SER A 49 -8.23 32.22 -2.54
N ALA A 50 -8.38 31.11 -1.82
CA ALA A 50 -7.53 29.95 -1.85
C ALA A 50 -7.95 28.90 -2.90
N GLN A 51 -9.06 29.11 -3.62
CA GLN A 51 -9.62 28.15 -4.60
C GLN A 51 -9.99 26.77 -4.00
N GLY A 52 -10.11 26.65 -2.68
CA GLY A 52 -10.52 25.41 -2.02
C GLY A 52 -12.03 25.23 -2.05
N CYS A 53 -12.54 24.06 -2.47
CA CYS A 53 -13.97 23.72 -2.33
C CYS A 53 -14.29 23.40 -0.86
N VAL A 54 -14.48 24.45 -0.06
CA VAL A 54 -14.95 24.35 1.33
C VAL A 54 -16.45 24.06 1.31
N ARG A 55 -16.86 23.01 2.02
CA ARG A 55 -18.25 22.61 2.16
C ARG A 55 -18.92 23.28 3.35
N GLU A 56 -18.22 23.36 4.48
CA GLU A 56 -18.79 23.84 5.74
C GLU A 56 -17.69 24.38 6.66
N LEU A 57 -17.94 25.53 7.27
CA LEU A 57 -17.19 26.07 8.41
C LEU A 57 -18.04 25.99 9.67
N LYS A 58 -17.45 25.47 10.75
CA LYS A 58 -18.17 25.30 12.02
C LYS A 58 -17.31 25.59 13.23
N LEU A 59 -17.78 26.46 14.10
CA LEU A 59 -17.19 26.71 15.42
C LEU A 59 -17.48 25.53 16.36
N LEU A 60 -16.45 25.05 17.05
CA LEU A 60 -16.54 23.94 18.00
C LEU A 60 -15.64 24.20 19.20
N ASP A 61 -16.20 24.05 20.40
CA ASP A 61 -15.40 24.01 21.61
C ASP A 61 -14.74 22.64 21.78
N LYS A 62 -13.42 22.65 21.88
CA LYS A 62 -12.58 21.46 21.98
C LYS A 62 -11.48 21.68 23.02
N PHE A 63 -11.01 20.59 23.64
CA PHE A 63 -9.80 20.64 24.45
C PHE A 63 -8.56 20.62 23.55
N LEU A 64 -7.72 21.64 23.68
CA LEU A 64 -6.40 21.72 23.06
C LEU A 64 -5.38 21.86 24.19
N GLU A 65 -4.48 20.88 24.32
CA GLU A 65 -3.45 20.85 25.37
C GLU A 65 -3.99 20.99 26.81
N GLY A 66 -5.21 20.47 27.03
CA GLY A 66 -5.88 20.49 28.34
C GLY A 66 -6.71 21.75 28.60
N GLU A 67 -6.68 22.74 27.72
CA GLU A 67 -7.51 23.94 27.83
C GLU A 67 -8.65 23.95 26.81
N MET A 68 -9.83 24.42 27.22
CA MET A 68 -10.95 24.58 26.30
C MET A 68 -10.66 25.77 25.36
N ARG A 69 -10.82 25.52 24.06
CA ARG A 69 -10.62 26.49 22.98
C ARG A 69 -11.75 26.35 21.96
N THR A 70 -12.21 27.48 21.43
CA THR A 70 -13.12 27.49 20.28
C THR A 70 -12.27 27.40 19.00
N LEU A 71 -12.39 26.27 18.30
CA LEU A 71 -11.71 25.99 17.04
C LEU A 71 -12.70 26.13 15.88
N VAL A 72 -12.19 26.41 14.68
CA VAL A 72 -12.98 26.30 13.46
C VAL A 72 -12.69 24.94 12.83
N LYS A 73 -13.72 24.12 12.65
CA LYS A 73 -13.68 22.92 11.81
C LYS A 73 -13.97 23.33 10.37
N ILE A 74 -13.02 23.03 9.48
CA ILE A 74 -13.16 23.26 8.05
C ILE A 74 -13.42 21.91 7.39
N THR A 75 -14.58 21.76 6.76
CA THR A 75 -14.97 20.56 6.01
C THR A 75 -14.91 20.84 4.51
N PHE A 76 -14.37 19.91 3.73
CA PHE A 76 -14.16 20.06 2.29
C PHE A 76 -15.09 19.15 1.49
N ASP A 77 -15.26 19.47 0.20
CA ASP A 77 -16.08 18.66 -0.68
C ASP A 77 -15.48 17.29 -0.99
N ASP A 78 -14.17 17.26 -1.23
CA ASP A 78 -13.43 16.05 -1.54
C ASP A 78 -11.97 16.10 -1.05
N VAL A 79 -11.30 14.95 -1.14
CA VAL A 79 -9.91 14.79 -0.66
C VAL A 79 -8.91 15.57 -1.52
N GLY A 80 -9.22 15.79 -2.80
CA GLY A 80 -8.43 16.64 -3.69
C GLY A 80 -8.48 18.11 -3.26
N SER A 81 -9.65 18.64 -2.90
CA SER A 81 -9.78 20.00 -2.34
C SER A 81 -9.02 20.18 -1.01
N LEU A 82 -8.95 19.12 -0.20
CA LEU A 82 -8.08 19.11 0.98
C LEU A 82 -6.59 19.13 0.58
N GLY A 83 -6.24 18.35 -0.45
CA GLY A 83 -4.88 18.27 -0.99
C GLY A 83 -4.36 19.59 -1.58
N THR A 84 -5.23 20.41 -2.19
CA THR A 84 -4.85 21.76 -2.67
C THR A 84 -4.50 22.72 -1.55
N ILE A 85 -4.87 22.41 -0.30
CA ILE A 85 -4.64 23.27 0.88
C ILE A 85 -3.50 22.74 1.75
N ARG A 86 -3.13 21.46 1.59
CA ARG A 86 -2.02 20.82 2.31
C ARG A 86 -0.70 21.09 1.59
N ASP A 87 0.36 21.29 2.36
CA ASP A 87 1.73 21.34 1.84
C ASP A 87 2.08 20.03 1.11
N GLU A 88 2.74 20.13 -0.04
CA GLU A 88 3.32 19.02 -0.78
C GLU A 88 4.25 18.17 0.11
N SER A 89 4.84 18.68 1.18
CA SER A 89 5.67 17.86 2.07
C SER A 89 4.92 16.74 2.80
N LEU A 90 3.59 16.84 2.93
CA LEU A 90 2.69 15.84 3.52
C LEU A 90 2.24 14.81 2.48
N HIS A 91 3.17 14.18 1.76
CA HIS A 91 2.88 13.00 0.93
C HIS A 91 2.45 11.84 1.84
N TRP A 92 1.16 11.78 2.18
CA TRP A 92 0.60 10.56 2.72
C TRP A 92 0.62 9.52 1.59
N PRO A 93 1.24 8.34 1.79
CA PRO A 93 1.43 7.39 0.72
C PRO A 93 0.12 7.05 -0.01
N SER A 94 -1.02 6.99 0.71
CA SER A 94 -2.28 6.34 0.28
C SER A 94 -3.18 7.10 -0.70
N LEU A 95 -2.80 8.30 -1.15
CA LEU A 95 -3.62 9.09 -2.06
C LEU A 95 -2.87 9.28 -3.37
N THR A 96 -3.18 8.40 -4.33
CA THR A 96 -2.84 8.59 -5.74
C THR A 96 -3.58 9.83 -6.23
N ILE A 97 -2.93 10.99 -6.17
CA ILE A 97 -3.37 12.13 -6.97
C ILE A 97 -3.09 11.75 -8.43
N SER A 98 -4.11 11.85 -9.28
CA SER A 98 -3.99 11.60 -10.72
C SER A 98 -2.76 12.34 -11.29
N PRO A 99 -1.95 11.71 -12.16
CA PRO A 99 -0.80 12.35 -12.80
C PRO A 99 -1.13 13.58 -13.66
N GLN A 100 -2.42 13.86 -13.88
CA GLN A 100 -2.88 15.01 -14.66
C GLN A 100 -2.99 16.31 -13.82
N LEU A 101 -2.82 16.25 -12.49
CA LEU A 101 -2.90 17.41 -11.60
C LEU A 101 -1.52 17.90 -11.09
N THR A 102 -0.42 17.34 -11.57
CA THR A 102 0.96 17.69 -11.14
C THR A 102 1.44 19.07 -11.59
N SER A 103 0.56 19.97 -12.03
CA SER A 103 0.96 21.32 -12.45
C SER A 103 0.14 22.46 -11.86
N ILE A 104 -0.76 22.19 -10.91
CA ILE A 104 -1.50 23.24 -10.19
C ILE A 104 -1.67 22.81 -8.72
N VAL A 105 -0.56 22.76 -7.98
CA VAL A 105 -0.63 22.71 -6.52
C VAL A 105 -0.29 24.11 -6.02
N LEU A 106 -1.34 24.89 -5.77
CA LEU A 106 -1.22 26.13 -5.02
C LEU A 106 -0.77 25.77 -3.61
N SER A 107 0.48 26.06 -3.28
CA SER A 107 0.99 26.07 -1.91
C SER A 107 0.20 27.09 -1.09
N LEU A 108 -0.84 26.62 -0.41
CA LEU A 108 -1.60 27.48 0.47
C LEU A 108 -0.91 27.65 1.82
N ARG A 109 -0.89 28.93 2.19
CA ARG A 109 -0.13 29.57 3.25
C ARG A 109 -0.53 29.15 4.67
N ILE A 110 -1.33 28.11 4.89
CA ILE A 110 -1.80 27.74 6.24
C ILE A 110 -0.66 27.21 7.13
N PHE A 111 0.37 26.64 6.52
CA PHE A 111 1.58 26.20 7.18
C PHE A 111 2.74 27.20 7.06
N ASP A 112 2.50 28.36 6.46
CA ASP A 112 3.46 29.46 6.47
C ASP A 112 3.38 30.20 7.82
N ASP A 113 4.51 30.67 8.34
CA ASP A 113 4.58 31.50 9.54
C ASP A 113 3.71 32.76 9.40
N THR A 114 3.50 33.22 8.17
CA THR A 114 2.62 34.35 7.86
C THR A 114 1.13 34.05 7.95
N CYS A 115 0.74 32.78 8.13
CA CYS A 115 -0.67 32.43 8.30
C CYS A 115 -1.23 33.02 9.59
N PRO A 116 -2.38 33.72 9.54
CA PRO A 116 -3.09 34.11 10.75
C PRO A 116 -3.77 32.93 11.46
N TYR A 117 -3.65 31.70 10.94
CA TYR A 117 -4.24 30.49 11.51
C TYR A 117 -3.16 29.46 11.82
N GLU A 118 -3.41 28.63 12.82
CA GLU A 118 -2.64 27.44 13.16
C GLU A 118 -3.52 26.21 12.88
N ALA A 119 -3.03 25.27 12.08
CA ALA A 119 -3.78 24.09 11.69
C ALA A 119 -3.45 22.88 12.56
N PHE A 120 -4.48 22.18 12.99
CA PHE A 120 -4.39 20.95 13.75
C PHE A 120 -5.02 19.82 12.96
N GLU A 121 -4.48 18.61 13.14
CA GLU A 121 -5.02 17.39 12.52
C GLU A 121 -5.03 17.41 10.97
N ALA A 122 -4.41 18.41 10.37
CA ALA A 122 -4.35 18.62 8.93
C ALA A 122 -3.36 17.68 8.22
N SER A 123 -2.60 16.84 8.93
CA SER A 123 -1.76 15.79 8.33
C SER A 123 -2.40 14.41 8.35
N ILE A 124 -3.59 14.28 8.95
CA ILE A 124 -4.24 12.98 9.15
C ILE A 124 -4.78 12.45 7.83
N ASP A 125 -4.56 11.16 7.61
CA ASP A 125 -5.07 10.49 6.44
C ASP A 125 -6.57 10.23 6.54
N TYR A 126 -7.24 10.43 5.41
CA TYR A 126 -8.68 10.33 5.30
C TYR A 126 -9.24 8.94 5.69
N PRO A 127 -8.59 7.80 5.34
CA PRO A 127 -8.99 6.49 5.84
C PRO A 127 -8.94 6.35 7.36
N THR A 128 -7.85 6.75 8.03
CA THR A 128 -7.75 6.68 9.50
C THR A 128 -8.82 7.54 10.16
N ARG A 129 -9.06 8.75 9.63
CA ARG A 129 -10.15 9.60 10.11
C ARG A 129 -11.50 8.90 10.04
N PHE A 130 -11.83 8.33 8.88
CA PHE A 130 -13.08 7.62 8.66
C PHE A 130 -13.28 6.50 9.69
N LEU A 131 -12.24 5.71 9.93
CA LEU A 131 -12.27 4.61 10.91
C LEU A 131 -12.54 5.11 12.33
N VAL A 132 -11.82 6.15 12.76
CA VAL A 132 -11.94 6.69 14.11
C VAL A 132 -13.30 7.33 14.36
N ASP A 133 -13.78 8.16 13.43
CA ASP A 133 -15.03 8.90 13.60
C ASP A 133 -16.23 7.95 13.71
N HIS A 134 -16.20 6.82 12.98
CA HIS A 134 -17.25 5.81 12.96
C HIS A 134 -17.03 4.64 13.93
N GLU A 135 -15.97 4.66 14.74
CA GLU A 135 -15.65 3.55 15.67
C GLU A 135 -15.44 2.22 14.97
N LEU A 136 -14.99 2.28 13.71
CA LEU A 136 -14.71 1.10 12.92
C LEU A 136 -13.31 0.60 13.25
N PRO A 137 -13.11 -0.73 13.26
CA PRO A 137 -11.79 -1.29 13.50
C PRO A 137 -10.87 -0.99 12.30
N GLY A 138 -9.56 -0.93 12.55
CA GLY A 138 -8.56 -0.83 11.50
C GLY A 138 -8.44 -2.11 10.65
N HIS A 139 -7.42 -2.16 9.79
CA HIS A 139 -7.18 -3.35 8.96
C HIS A 139 -7.01 -4.60 9.83
N GLY A 140 -7.69 -5.70 9.46
CA GLY A 140 -7.79 -6.92 10.28
C GLY A 140 -9.04 -6.98 11.14
N GLY A 141 -9.80 -5.87 11.24
CA GLY A 141 -11.16 -5.86 11.77
C GLY A 141 -12.21 -6.23 10.72
N TRP A 142 -13.41 -6.57 11.21
CA TRP A 142 -14.57 -6.83 10.37
C TRP A 142 -15.54 -5.66 10.42
N VAL A 143 -16.13 -5.36 9.27
CA VAL A 143 -17.25 -4.42 9.15
C VAL A 143 -18.43 -5.13 8.49
N LYS A 144 -19.62 -4.61 8.76
CA LYS A 144 -20.88 -5.14 8.27
C LYS A 144 -21.61 -4.07 7.49
N PHE A 145 -22.17 -4.49 6.35
CA PHE A 145 -23.06 -3.68 5.53
C PHE A 145 -24.49 -4.17 5.72
N PRO A 146 -25.36 -3.43 6.44
CA PRO A 146 -26.71 -3.89 6.74
C PRO A 146 -27.53 -4.16 5.47
N ALA A 147 -28.35 -5.21 5.52
CA ALA A 147 -29.21 -5.56 4.39
C ALA A 147 -30.13 -4.39 4.01
N LYS A 148 -30.33 -4.19 2.70
CA LYS A 148 -31.15 -3.09 2.12
C LYS A 148 -30.62 -1.67 2.37
N LYS A 149 -29.42 -1.52 2.93
CA LYS A 149 -28.76 -0.21 3.12
C LYS A 149 -27.68 0.10 2.09
N TYR A 150 -27.36 -0.85 1.21
CA TYR A 150 -26.39 -0.69 0.13
C TYR A 150 -27.03 -1.00 -1.23
N LYS A 151 -26.46 -0.41 -2.28
CA LYS A 151 -26.75 -0.72 -3.68
C LYS A 151 -25.65 -1.63 -4.21
N VAL A 152 -26.01 -2.75 -4.83
CA VAL A 152 -25.04 -3.59 -5.56
C VAL A 152 -24.84 -2.99 -6.95
N ILE A 153 -23.59 -2.80 -7.34
CA ILE A 153 -23.22 -2.27 -8.66
C ILE A 153 -23.24 -3.41 -9.69
N PRO A 154 -24.03 -3.30 -10.77
CA PRO A 154 -24.06 -4.28 -11.85
C PRO A 154 -22.68 -4.45 -12.51
N ASP A 155 -22.36 -5.67 -12.96
CA ASP A 155 -21.05 -6.02 -13.55
C ASP A 155 -20.57 -5.04 -14.64
N ALA A 156 -21.49 -4.55 -15.48
CA ALA A 156 -21.21 -3.63 -16.58
C ALA A 156 -20.81 -2.21 -16.14
N GLU A 157 -21.18 -1.81 -14.92
CA GLU A 157 -20.92 -0.48 -14.35
C GLU A 157 -19.74 -0.49 -13.36
N ARG A 158 -19.15 -1.67 -13.09
CA ARG A 158 -18.08 -1.81 -12.09
C ARG A 158 -16.82 -1.08 -12.49
N GLU A 159 -16.31 -0.26 -11.59
CA GLU A 159 -15.00 0.39 -11.72
C GLU A 159 -13.89 -0.47 -11.10
N CYS A 160 -14.24 -1.48 -10.29
CA CYS A 160 -13.29 -2.40 -9.68
C CYS A 160 -13.29 -3.79 -10.33
N ARG A 161 -12.20 -4.53 -10.10
CA ARG A 161 -12.01 -5.94 -10.46
C ARG A 161 -12.54 -6.93 -9.42
N SER A 162 -13.16 -6.43 -8.34
CA SER A 162 -13.72 -7.26 -7.26
C SER A 162 -14.93 -8.06 -7.73
N GLN A 163 -15.18 -9.20 -7.09
CA GLN A 163 -16.33 -10.05 -7.42
C GLN A 163 -17.67 -9.40 -7.09
N ILE A 164 -17.70 -8.55 -6.06
CA ILE A 164 -18.86 -7.78 -5.65
C ILE A 164 -18.44 -6.32 -5.52
N GLU A 165 -19.27 -5.42 -6.00
CA GLU A 165 -19.08 -3.98 -5.86
C GLU A 165 -20.36 -3.38 -5.32
N ILE A 166 -20.25 -2.57 -4.26
CA ILE A 166 -21.40 -1.94 -3.61
C ILE A 166 -21.16 -0.45 -3.42
N GLU A 167 -22.25 0.29 -3.36
CA GLU A 167 -22.30 1.67 -2.90
C GLU A 167 -23.12 1.73 -1.61
N ILE A 168 -22.60 2.42 -0.61
CA ILE A 168 -23.22 2.52 0.72
C ILE A 168 -22.90 3.88 1.35
N SER A 169 -23.83 4.42 2.12
CA SER A 169 -23.58 5.62 2.92
C SER A 169 -22.64 5.33 4.09
N HIS A 170 -21.79 6.29 4.45
CA HIS A 170 -20.80 6.14 5.51
C HIS A 170 -21.40 5.91 6.90
N ASP A 171 -22.56 6.51 7.17
CA ASP A 171 -23.28 6.52 8.44
C ASP A 171 -23.94 5.17 8.79
N VAL A 172 -24.01 4.23 7.85
CA VAL A 172 -24.63 2.91 8.04
C VAL A 172 -23.62 1.76 8.08
N VAL A 173 -22.31 2.05 8.00
CA VAL A 173 -21.27 1.03 8.12
C VAL A 173 -21.10 0.66 9.59
N GLU A 174 -21.21 -0.62 9.92
CA GLU A 174 -21.16 -1.10 11.31
C GLU A 174 -19.88 -1.88 11.58
N ALA A 175 -19.27 -1.71 12.75
CA ALA A 175 -18.22 -2.61 13.22
C ALA A 175 -18.79 -4.00 13.52
N CYS A 176 -17.98 -5.05 13.35
CA CYS A 176 -18.38 -6.41 13.62
C CYS A 176 -17.27 -7.20 14.31
N GLU A 177 -17.64 -8.07 15.25
CA GLU A 177 -16.72 -8.90 16.03
C GLU A 177 -17.10 -10.39 15.94
N GLY A 178 -16.25 -11.26 16.49
CA GLY A 178 -16.51 -12.70 16.57
C GLY A 178 -16.09 -13.51 15.34
N PHE A 179 -15.46 -12.88 14.36
CA PHE A 179 -14.93 -13.55 13.17
C PHE A 179 -13.41 -13.72 13.26
N GLY A 180 -12.93 -14.88 12.82
CA GLY A 180 -11.51 -15.12 12.59
C GLY A 180 -10.98 -14.31 11.40
N ASN A 181 -9.71 -14.48 11.06
CA ASN A 181 -9.16 -13.79 9.90
C ASN A 181 -9.79 -14.30 8.59
N SER A 182 -9.99 -13.38 7.64
CA SER A 182 -10.40 -13.73 6.28
C SER A 182 -9.32 -14.59 5.59
N PRO A 183 -9.66 -15.55 4.71
CA PRO A 183 -8.69 -16.36 3.97
C PRO A 183 -8.01 -15.53 2.87
N LEU A 184 -7.14 -14.61 3.28
CA LEU A 184 -6.45 -13.68 2.38
C LEU A 184 -5.55 -14.45 1.42
N ARG A 185 -5.52 -14.01 0.15
CA ARG A 185 -4.57 -14.53 -0.84
C ARG A 185 -3.28 -13.73 -0.76
N VAL A 186 -2.17 -14.41 -0.49
CA VAL A 186 -0.82 -13.83 -0.45
C VAL A 186 -0.06 -14.33 -1.67
N LEU A 187 0.38 -13.41 -2.53
CA LEU A 187 1.22 -13.68 -3.68
C LEU A 187 2.65 -13.23 -3.35
N SER A 188 3.58 -14.17 -3.25
CA SER A 188 5.02 -13.89 -3.27
C SER A 188 5.55 -14.04 -4.68
N PHE A 189 6.39 -13.10 -5.11
CA PHE A 189 6.98 -13.11 -6.44
C PHE A 189 8.41 -12.57 -6.40
N ASP A 190 9.18 -12.93 -7.43
CA ASP A 190 10.55 -12.51 -7.67
C ASP A 190 10.77 -12.42 -9.20
N ILE A 191 11.62 -11.49 -9.65
CA ILE A 191 11.98 -11.34 -11.06
C ILE A 191 13.46 -11.64 -11.31
N GLU A 192 13.73 -12.23 -12.47
CA GLU A 192 15.06 -12.27 -13.05
C GLU A 192 15.15 -11.36 -14.25
N CYS A 193 16.21 -10.56 -14.28
CA CYS A 193 16.51 -9.63 -15.36
C CYS A 193 17.83 -10.02 -16.02
N MET A 194 17.97 -9.65 -17.29
CA MET A 194 19.28 -9.68 -17.93
C MET A 194 20.28 -8.77 -17.18
N TYR A 195 21.55 -9.08 -17.36
CA TYR A 195 22.66 -8.45 -16.66
C TYR A 195 23.86 -8.32 -17.61
N ASP A 196 24.67 -7.27 -17.43
CA ASP A 196 25.98 -7.12 -18.06
C ASP A 196 27.06 -6.85 -17.01
N ASN A 197 28.30 -7.27 -17.23
CA ASN A 197 29.37 -7.17 -16.21
C ASN A 197 29.79 -5.72 -15.87
N ARG A 198 29.26 -4.70 -16.58
CA ARG A 198 29.61 -3.29 -16.37
C ARG A 198 28.59 -2.59 -15.47
N ASN A 199 27.33 -3.02 -15.50
CA ASN A 199 26.23 -2.41 -14.77
C ASN A 199 25.42 -3.45 -14.01
N LYS A 200 24.87 -3.09 -12.85
CA LYS A 200 23.71 -3.83 -12.30
C LYS A 200 22.57 -3.82 -13.33
N SER A 201 21.60 -4.73 -13.23
CA SER A 201 20.41 -4.70 -14.10
C SER A 201 19.80 -3.29 -14.08
N VAL A 202 19.57 -2.74 -15.28
CA VAL A 202 19.04 -1.38 -15.48
C VAL A 202 17.76 -1.48 -16.32
N PRO A 203 16.61 -0.96 -15.86
CA PRO A 203 15.33 -1.12 -16.57
C PRO A 203 15.34 -0.62 -18.03
N SER A 204 16.10 0.44 -18.31
CA SER A 204 16.20 1.02 -19.66
C SER A 204 16.95 0.16 -20.67
N ILE A 205 17.73 -0.83 -20.21
CA ILE A 205 18.63 -1.64 -21.05
C ILE A 205 18.25 -3.11 -20.98
N HIS A 206 18.07 -3.63 -19.77
CA HIS A 206 18.04 -5.05 -19.50
C HIS A 206 16.59 -5.56 -19.40
N PRO A 207 16.19 -6.52 -20.24
CA PRO A 207 14.84 -7.09 -20.18
C PRO A 207 14.63 -7.96 -18.94
N ILE A 208 13.38 -8.03 -18.51
CA ILE A 208 12.87 -9.03 -17.58
C ILE A 208 12.72 -10.34 -18.35
N ILE A 209 13.27 -11.42 -17.80
CA ILE A 209 13.34 -12.72 -18.47
C ILE A 209 12.57 -13.81 -17.72
N GLN A 210 12.38 -13.68 -16.41
CA GLN A 210 11.51 -14.58 -15.65
C GLN A 210 10.78 -13.85 -14.53
N ILE A 211 9.56 -14.30 -14.21
CA ILE A 211 8.80 -13.85 -13.05
C ILE A 211 8.20 -15.07 -12.36
N SER A 212 8.69 -15.39 -11.16
CA SER A 212 8.20 -16.50 -10.35
C SER A 212 7.06 -16.05 -9.44
N ASN A 213 6.11 -16.93 -9.17
CA ASN A 213 4.91 -16.60 -8.41
C ASN A 213 4.51 -17.81 -7.54
N MET A 214 4.28 -17.56 -6.25
CA MET A 214 3.71 -18.51 -5.33
C MET A 214 2.53 -17.88 -4.59
N VAL A 215 1.36 -18.51 -4.69
CA VAL A 215 0.13 -18.02 -4.08
C VAL A 215 -0.31 -18.99 -3.00
N VAL A 216 -0.50 -18.45 -1.79
CA VAL A 216 -0.98 -19.19 -0.62
C VAL A 216 -2.22 -18.49 -0.06
N ARG A 217 -3.14 -19.25 0.53
CA ARG A 217 -4.19 -18.65 1.37
C ARG A 217 -3.67 -18.60 2.80
N MET A 218 -3.85 -17.46 3.45
CA MET A 218 -3.46 -17.32 4.85
C MET A 218 -4.12 -18.41 5.71
N GLY A 219 -3.31 -19.06 6.54
CA GLY A 219 -3.68 -20.25 7.33
C GLY A 219 -3.41 -21.60 6.65
N GLU A 220 -3.07 -21.62 5.35
CA GLU A 220 -2.56 -22.81 4.67
C GLU A 220 -1.02 -22.83 4.73
N SER A 221 -0.42 -24.00 4.90
CA SER A 221 1.05 -24.16 4.96
C SER A 221 1.71 -24.23 3.58
N GLU A 222 0.96 -24.61 2.55
CA GLU A 222 1.48 -24.83 1.19
C GLU A 222 0.80 -23.88 0.19
N PRO A 223 1.57 -23.30 -0.75
CA PRO A 223 0.98 -22.51 -1.83
C PRO A 223 0.12 -23.42 -2.73
N PHE A 224 -1.14 -23.03 -2.95
CA PHE A 224 -2.05 -23.74 -3.84
C PHE A 224 -1.74 -23.49 -5.33
N LEU A 225 -0.92 -22.49 -5.65
CA LEU A 225 -0.56 -22.13 -7.01
C LEU A 225 0.90 -21.71 -7.11
N ARG A 226 1.65 -22.37 -8.00
CA ARG A 226 3.04 -22.07 -8.33
C ARG A 226 3.14 -21.84 -9.84
N VAL A 227 3.59 -20.66 -10.26
CA VAL A 227 3.65 -20.28 -11.69
C VAL A 227 4.98 -19.58 -11.97
N ILE A 228 5.61 -19.92 -13.08
CA ILE A 228 6.77 -19.20 -13.61
C ILE A 228 6.46 -18.70 -15.01
N PHE A 229 6.60 -17.39 -15.22
CA PHE A 229 6.53 -16.76 -16.53
C PHE A 229 7.97 -16.65 -17.06
N THR A 230 8.24 -17.11 -18.28
CA THR A 230 9.59 -17.09 -18.87
C THR A 230 9.60 -16.43 -20.24
N LEU A 231 10.66 -15.68 -20.53
CA LEU A 231 11.01 -15.29 -21.89
C LEU A 231 11.72 -16.48 -22.54
N ASP A 232 11.26 -16.84 -23.72
CA ASP A 232 11.62 -18.07 -24.44
C ASP A 232 11.18 -19.35 -23.72
N SER A 233 11.41 -20.49 -24.39
CA SER A 233 10.98 -21.81 -23.92
C SER A 233 11.68 -22.25 -22.63
N CYS A 234 10.96 -22.89 -21.72
CA CYS A 234 11.50 -23.43 -20.48
C CYS A 234 11.03 -24.88 -20.31
N ASP A 235 11.92 -25.78 -19.92
CA ASP A 235 11.55 -27.17 -19.68
C ASP A 235 10.57 -27.28 -18.49
N PRO A 236 9.68 -28.28 -18.49
CA PRO A 236 8.72 -28.48 -17.40
C PRO A 236 9.36 -28.57 -16.01
N ILE A 237 8.68 -28.03 -15.00
CA ILE A 237 9.04 -28.11 -13.59
C ILE A 237 7.89 -28.79 -12.85
N GLU A 238 8.20 -29.81 -12.07
CA GLU A 238 7.20 -30.58 -11.34
C GLU A 238 6.41 -29.68 -10.36
N GLY A 239 5.08 -29.80 -10.38
CA GLY A 239 4.20 -29.01 -9.51
C GLY A 239 4.14 -27.51 -9.82
N VAL A 240 4.66 -27.05 -10.97
CA VAL A 240 4.68 -25.64 -11.37
C VAL A 240 4.10 -25.45 -12.77
N TYR A 241 3.25 -24.45 -12.93
CA TYR A 241 2.80 -24.01 -14.25
C TYR A 241 3.88 -23.17 -14.92
N VAL A 242 4.54 -23.74 -15.93
CA VAL A 242 5.53 -23.03 -16.76
C VAL A 242 4.81 -22.34 -17.92
N ARG A 243 4.95 -21.03 -18.00
CA ARG A 243 4.31 -20.18 -19.02
C ARG A 243 5.40 -19.42 -19.79
N SER A 244 5.72 -19.88 -20.99
CA SER A 244 6.78 -19.30 -21.83
C SER A 244 6.20 -18.38 -22.91
N TYR A 245 6.85 -17.24 -23.13
CA TYR A 245 6.42 -16.21 -24.09
C TYR A 245 7.56 -15.81 -25.02
N PRO A 246 7.27 -15.48 -26.30
CA PRO A 246 8.29 -15.11 -27.29
C PRO A 246 8.78 -13.67 -27.14
N SER A 247 8.06 -12.82 -26.40
CA SER A 247 8.41 -11.42 -26.19
C SER A 247 8.22 -11.00 -24.73
N GLU A 248 9.00 -10.02 -24.28
CA GLU A 248 8.90 -9.47 -22.93
C GLU A 248 7.54 -8.78 -22.70
N GLY A 249 6.99 -8.12 -23.72
CA GLY A 249 5.68 -7.48 -23.65
C GLY A 249 4.57 -8.49 -23.36
N GLU A 250 4.53 -9.62 -24.08
CA GLU A 250 3.56 -10.70 -23.83
C GLU A 250 3.75 -11.35 -22.46
N LEU A 251 5.00 -11.49 -22.00
CA LEU A 251 5.31 -12.00 -20.66
C LEU A 251 4.70 -11.10 -19.58
N LEU A 252 4.95 -9.79 -19.65
CA LEU A 252 4.47 -8.82 -18.67
C LEU A 252 2.95 -8.66 -18.71
N GLU A 253 2.35 -8.64 -19.90
CA GLU A 253 0.89 -8.62 -20.05
C GLU A 253 0.25 -9.87 -19.43
N ALA A 254 0.83 -11.06 -19.69
CA ALA A 254 0.34 -12.29 -19.12
C ALA A 254 0.50 -12.35 -17.58
N TRP A 255 1.59 -11.80 -17.04
CA TRP A 255 1.79 -11.70 -15.60
C TRP A 255 0.78 -10.74 -14.95
N GLN A 256 0.51 -9.57 -15.55
CA GLN A 256 -0.52 -8.66 -15.08
C GLN A 256 -1.91 -9.32 -15.08
N ASN A 257 -2.27 -9.99 -16.18
CA ASN A 257 -3.54 -10.72 -16.28
C ASN A 257 -3.64 -11.84 -15.23
N PHE A 258 -2.53 -12.49 -14.91
CA PHE A 258 -2.44 -13.45 -13.82
C PHE A 258 -2.70 -12.80 -12.45
N VAL A 259 -2.10 -11.65 -12.15
CA VAL A 259 -2.37 -10.90 -10.91
C VAL A 259 -3.85 -10.52 -10.81
N HIS A 260 -4.48 -10.08 -11.92
CA HIS A 260 -5.91 -9.78 -11.95
C HIS A 260 -6.78 -11.01 -11.71
N ALA A 261 -6.46 -12.15 -12.33
CA ALA A 261 -7.22 -13.38 -12.20
C ALA A 261 -7.09 -14.04 -10.83
N VAL A 262 -5.88 -14.03 -10.25
CA VAL A 262 -5.61 -14.54 -8.89
C VAL A 262 -6.22 -13.63 -7.83
N ASP A 263 -6.30 -12.33 -8.09
CA ASP A 263 -6.80 -11.30 -7.17
C ASP A 263 -6.16 -11.39 -5.77
N PRO A 264 -4.82 -11.26 -5.64
CA PRO A 264 -4.14 -11.32 -4.34
C PRO A 264 -4.50 -10.12 -3.46
N ASP A 265 -4.67 -10.34 -2.16
CA ASP A 265 -4.84 -9.26 -1.18
C ASP A 265 -3.51 -8.66 -0.77
N VAL A 266 -2.47 -9.49 -0.71
CA VAL A 266 -1.11 -9.10 -0.34
C VAL A 266 -0.16 -9.52 -1.45
N LEU A 267 0.61 -8.57 -1.98
CA LEU A 267 1.80 -8.83 -2.77
C LEU A 267 3.02 -8.75 -1.84
N THR A 268 3.87 -9.75 -1.89
CA THR A 268 5.07 -9.85 -1.06
C THR A 268 6.24 -10.43 -1.84
N GLY A 269 7.39 -10.51 -1.18
CA GLY A 269 8.66 -10.91 -1.74
C GLY A 269 9.79 -10.29 -0.93
N TYR A 270 10.98 -10.22 -1.51
CA TYR A 270 12.16 -9.66 -0.84
C TYR A 270 12.83 -8.59 -1.69
N ASN A 271 12.75 -7.33 -1.24
CA ASN A 271 13.22 -6.14 -1.93
C ASN A 271 12.38 -5.78 -3.19
N ILE A 272 11.12 -6.20 -3.21
CA ILE A 272 10.17 -5.95 -4.30
C ILE A 272 9.89 -4.47 -4.53
N LEU A 273 10.04 -3.61 -3.51
CA LEU A 273 9.81 -2.18 -3.66
C LEU A 273 10.97 -1.49 -4.39
N ASN A 274 12.21 -1.76 -3.95
CA ASN A 274 13.40 -1.08 -4.50
C ASN A 274 13.99 -1.79 -5.72
N PHE A 275 13.52 -2.99 -6.05
CA PHE A 275 13.93 -3.72 -7.24
C PHE A 275 12.72 -4.14 -8.07
N ASP A 276 12.01 -5.21 -7.72
CA ASP A 276 11.08 -5.89 -8.63
C ASP A 276 9.98 -5.00 -9.22
N LEU A 277 9.11 -4.42 -8.37
CA LEU A 277 7.99 -3.58 -8.81
C LEU A 277 8.49 -2.32 -9.49
N TRP A 278 9.49 -1.65 -8.91
CA TRP A 278 10.11 -0.46 -9.51
C TRP A 278 10.66 -0.78 -10.90
N PHE A 279 11.36 -1.90 -11.05
CA PHE A 279 11.95 -2.34 -12.31
C PHE A 279 10.88 -2.65 -13.35
N ILE A 280 9.81 -3.38 -12.98
CA ILE A 280 8.66 -3.65 -13.86
C ILE A 280 8.02 -2.35 -14.35
N ILE A 281 7.79 -1.40 -13.45
CA ILE A 281 7.19 -0.10 -13.79
C ILE A 281 8.08 0.66 -14.78
N GLU A 282 9.37 0.84 -14.46
CA GLU A 282 10.31 1.56 -15.33
C GLU A 282 10.53 0.86 -16.68
N ARG A 283 10.54 -0.48 -16.67
CA ARG A 283 10.70 -1.29 -17.88
C ARG A 283 9.48 -1.16 -18.78
N SER A 284 8.27 -1.18 -18.20
CA SER A 284 7.02 -1.05 -18.97
C SER A 284 6.95 0.24 -19.76
N GLN A 285 7.41 1.36 -19.21
CA GLN A 285 7.44 2.66 -19.89
C GLN A 285 8.33 2.66 -21.15
N ARG A 286 9.27 1.70 -21.27
CA ARG A 286 10.12 1.52 -22.46
C ARG A 286 9.47 0.61 -23.49
N LEU A 287 8.51 -0.20 -23.10
CA LEU A 287 7.72 -1.06 -23.98
C LEU A 287 6.52 -0.25 -24.46
N THR A 288 6.52 0.18 -25.72
CA THR A 288 5.47 1.06 -26.27
C THR A 288 4.06 0.46 -26.25
N THR A 289 3.93 -0.84 -25.99
CA THR A 289 2.67 -1.59 -26.06
C THR A 289 2.08 -1.94 -24.69
N PHE A 290 2.74 -1.60 -23.57
CA PHE A 290 2.35 -2.10 -22.26
C PHE A 290 2.50 -1.04 -21.16
N ASN A 291 1.43 -0.84 -20.38
CA ASN A 291 1.47 -0.07 -19.15
C ASN A 291 1.01 -0.95 -17.99
N VAL A 292 1.67 -0.83 -16.85
CA VAL A 292 1.38 -1.65 -15.67
C VAL A 292 0.16 -1.09 -14.92
N ASP A 293 -0.87 -1.92 -14.77
CA ASP A 293 -2.04 -1.71 -13.91
C ASP A 293 -2.22 -2.97 -13.07
N LEU A 294 -1.74 -2.97 -11.82
CA LEU A 294 -1.89 -4.08 -10.88
C LEU A 294 -3.08 -3.86 -9.92
N GLY A 295 -3.73 -2.70 -9.97
CA GLY A 295 -4.76 -2.27 -9.04
C GLY A 295 -6.05 -3.08 -9.12
N ARG A 296 -6.87 -3.01 -8.06
CA ARG A 296 -8.26 -3.45 -8.13
C ARG A 296 -9.15 -2.42 -8.84
N SER A 297 -8.84 -1.13 -8.75
CA SER A 297 -9.49 -0.11 -9.59
C SER A 297 -8.97 -0.19 -11.02
N LYS A 298 -9.90 -0.27 -11.99
CA LYS A 298 -9.60 -0.38 -13.41
C LYS A 298 -9.02 0.92 -13.95
N GLY A 299 -7.98 0.82 -14.78
CA GLY A 299 -7.37 1.98 -15.44
C GLY A 299 -6.46 2.80 -14.52
N SER A 300 -6.20 2.33 -13.29
CA SER A 300 -5.26 2.96 -12.37
C SER A 300 -3.85 2.43 -12.63
N LEU A 301 -3.05 3.20 -13.36
CA LEU A 301 -1.67 2.83 -13.62
C LEU A 301 -0.88 2.72 -12.31
N THR A 302 -0.11 1.65 -12.19
CA THR A 302 0.78 1.43 -11.05
C THR A 302 2.02 2.30 -11.23
N THR A 303 2.26 3.16 -10.27
CA THR A 303 3.41 4.07 -10.24
C THR A 303 4.25 3.84 -8.99
N HIS A 304 5.45 4.40 -9.00
CA HIS A 304 6.32 4.39 -7.85
C HIS A 304 6.68 5.82 -7.45
N VAL A 305 6.95 6.05 -6.17
CA VAL A 305 7.44 7.32 -5.65
C VAL A 305 8.73 7.08 -4.87
N ASN A 306 9.59 8.09 -4.81
CA ASN A 306 10.71 8.09 -3.87
C ASN A 306 10.16 8.33 -2.47
N CYS A 307 10.73 7.65 -1.48
CA CYS A 307 10.37 7.87 -0.09
C CYS A 307 11.55 7.57 0.84
N ILE A 308 11.44 8.06 2.07
CA ILE A 308 12.40 7.77 3.13
C ILE A 308 11.79 6.72 4.05
N PHE A 309 12.42 5.56 4.16
CA PHE A 309 12.05 4.53 5.11
C PHE A 309 12.88 4.65 6.38
N HIS A 310 12.22 4.56 7.54
CA HIS A 310 12.91 4.47 8.81
C HIS A 310 12.91 3.03 9.33
N SER A 311 14.03 2.62 9.92
CA SER A 311 14.19 1.30 10.52
C SER A 311 15.02 1.37 11.81
N ASP A 312 14.74 0.48 12.75
CA ASP A 312 15.50 0.33 13.99
C ASP A 312 17.00 0.13 13.74
N LYS A 313 17.38 -0.63 12.70
CA LYS A 313 18.79 -0.96 12.42
C LYS A 313 19.53 0.17 11.71
N TYR A 314 18.92 0.74 10.67
CA TYR A 314 19.65 1.58 9.70
C TYR A 314 19.23 3.04 9.72
N GLY A 315 18.32 3.44 10.61
CA GLY A 315 17.75 4.78 10.62
C GLY A 315 17.00 5.07 9.32
N SER A 316 17.10 6.31 8.84
CA SER A 316 16.47 6.79 7.61
C SER A 316 17.25 6.36 6.38
N ARG A 317 16.57 5.75 5.39
CA ARG A 317 17.14 5.42 4.08
C ARG A 317 16.18 5.78 2.97
N GLU A 318 16.73 6.29 1.88
CA GLU A 318 15.98 6.46 0.64
C GLU A 318 15.62 5.09 0.05
N GLY A 319 14.43 5.02 -0.50
CA GLY A 319 13.93 3.87 -1.22
C GLY A 319 12.78 4.25 -2.14
N LYS A 320 12.14 3.23 -2.67
CA LYS A 320 10.96 3.36 -3.53
C LYS A 320 9.74 2.84 -2.78
N ASN A 321 8.59 3.47 -2.99
CA ASN A 321 7.31 2.93 -2.56
C ASN A 321 6.40 2.76 -3.78
N VAL A 322 5.72 1.62 -3.84
CA VAL A 322 4.78 1.28 -4.89
C VAL A 322 3.45 1.00 -4.23
N GLN A 323 2.43 1.75 -4.65
CA GLN A 323 1.09 1.56 -4.17
C GLN A 323 0.22 0.92 -5.23
N ILE A 324 -0.53 -0.09 -4.80
CA ILE A 324 -1.43 -0.84 -5.67
C ILE A 324 -2.83 -0.70 -5.07
N PRO A 325 -3.71 0.17 -5.61
CA PRO A 325 -5.02 0.42 -5.03
C PRO A 325 -5.82 -0.86 -4.79
N GLY A 326 -6.21 -1.08 -3.54
CA GLY A 326 -6.96 -2.25 -3.10
C GLY A 326 -6.12 -3.51 -2.82
N ARG A 327 -4.79 -3.42 -2.89
CA ARG A 327 -3.87 -4.51 -2.50
C ARG A 327 -2.81 -3.97 -1.54
N VAL A 328 -2.41 -4.80 -0.59
CA VAL A 328 -1.29 -4.51 0.32
C VAL A 328 0.01 -4.94 -0.36
N VAL A 329 1.03 -4.08 -0.31
CA VAL A 329 2.40 -4.45 -0.70
C VAL A 329 3.22 -4.59 0.58
N LEU A 330 3.67 -5.81 0.87
CA LEU A 330 4.46 -6.15 2.06
C LEU A 330 5.83 -6.66 1.65
N ASP A 331 6.83 -5.78 1.69
CA ASP A 331 8.21 -6.13 1.35
C ASP A 331 9.00 -6.57 2.60
N LEU A 332 9.49 -7.81 2.60
CA LEU A 332 10.23 -8.36 3.73
C LEU A 332 11.60 -7.71 3.92
N PHE A 333 12.19 -7.12 2.87
CA PHE A 333 13.45 -6.40 2.99
C PHE A 333 13.32 -5.18 3.91
N HIS A 334 12.14 -4.57 3.98
CA HIS A 334 11.84 -3.49 4.92
C HIS A 334 11.36 -4.00 6.27
N HIS A 335 10.62 -5.12 6.30
CA HIS A 335 10.09 -5.68 7.54
C HIS A 335 11.19 -6.02 8.56
N PHE A 336 12.22 -6.76 8.14
CA PHE A 336 13.20 -7.27 9.09
C PHE A 336 14.09 -6.19 9.74
N PRO A 337 14.67 -5.22 9.00
CA PRO A 337 15.43 -4.13 9.61
C PRO A 337 14.56 -3.22 10.48
N ARG A 338 13.29 -3.04 10.11
CA ARG A 338 12.33 -2.25 10.91
C ARG A 338 12.06 -2.90 12.26
N ASN A 339 12.08 -4.22 12.34
CA ASN A 339 11.87 -4.97 13.57
C ASN A 339 13.21 -5.48 14.14
N HIS A 340 14.29 -4.69 14.04
CA HIS A 340 15.63 -5.12 14.47
C HIS A 340 15.66 -5.56 15.93
N SER A 341 14.92 -4.86 16.79
CA SER A 341 14.76 -5.20 18.21
C SER A 341 14.34 -6.66 18.43
N THR A 342 13.55 -7.23 17.50
CA THR A 342 13.08 -8.62 17.53
C THR A 342 14.06 -9.58 16.87
N PHE A 343 14.54 -9.28 15.66
CA PHE A 343 15.30 -10.25 14.86
C PHE A 343 16.83 -10.20 15.05
N GLN A 344 17.37 -9.02 15.41
CA GLN A 344 18.77 -8.82 15.77
C GLN A 344 19.82 -9.39 14.77
N LEU A 345 19.51 -9.39 13.47
CA LEU A 345 20.40 -9.91 12.44
C LEU A 345 21.58 -8.97 12.14
N LEU A 346 22.71 -9.57 11.74
CA LEU A 346 23.93 -8.86 11.34
C LEU A 346 23.78 -8.26 9.93
N SER A 347 23.10 -8.97 9.03
CA SER A 347 22.81 -8.56 7.66
C SER A 347 21.36 -8.88 7.30
N TYR A 348 20.77 -8.07 6.44
CA TYR A 348 19.40 -8.25 5.94
C TYR A 348 19.36 -8.55 4.44
N GLY A 349 20.40 -9.18 3.90
CA GLY A 349 20.31 -9.80 2.58
C GLY A 349 19.54 -11.12 2.66
N LEU A 350 18.71 -11.43 1.64
CA LEU A 350 17.83 -12.62 1.63
C LEU A 350 18.57 -13.90 2.02
N LYS A 351 19.77 -14.14 1.47
CA LYS A 351 20.62 -15.30 1.81
C LYS A 351 20.90 -15.40 3.30
N HIS A 352 21.31 -14.29 3.94
CA HIS A 352 21.66 -14.29 5.36
C HIS A 352 20.41 -14.45 6.24
N VAL A 353 19.30 -13.81 5.86
CA VAL A 353 18.01 -13.95 6.57
C VAL A 353 17.53 -15.40 6.49
N ALA A 354 17.51 -16.01 5.30
CA ALA A 354 17.14 -17.41 5.11
C ALA A 354 18.03 -18.36 5.92
N GLN A 355 19.35 -18.17 5.86
CA GLN A 355 20.30 -19.00 6.61
C GLN A 355 20.11 -18.90 8.12
N ARG A 356 19.77 -17.71 8.64
CA ARG A 356 19.67 -17.51 10.08
C ARG A 356 18.29 -17.86 10.64
N LEU A 357 17.24 -17.54 9.90
CA LEU A 357 15.85 -17.63 10.35
C LEU A 357 15.16 -18.92 9.90
N LEU A 358 15.62 -19.57 8.83
CA LEU A 358 15.10 -20.85 8.33
C LEU A 358 16.13 -21.99 8.46
N SER A 359 17.06 -21.88 9.42
CA SER A 359 18.15 -22.85 9.59
C SER A 359 17.70 -24.28 9.91
N ASP A 360 16.48 -24.42 10.40
CA ASP A 360 15.78 -25.67 10.71
C ASP A 360 15.14 -26.34 9.48
N ASP A 361 15.04 -25.63 8.35
CA ASP A 361 14.55 -26.16 7.08
C ASP A 361 15.59 -25.97 5.96
N PRO A 362 16.36 -27.02 5.64
CA PRO A 362 17.35 -26.98 4.57
C PRO A 362 16.75 -26.70 3.18
N ASP A 363 15.49 -27.08 2.92
CA ASP A 363 14.82 -26.90 1.62
C ASP A 363 14.25 -25.48 1.45
N SER A 364 14.28 -24.68 2.52
CA SER A 364 13.93 -23.26 2.57
C SER A 364 15.13 -22.33 2.41
N GLN A 365 16.30 -22.86 2.05
CA GLN A 365 17.50 -22.06 1.86
C GLN A 365 17.53 -21.42 0.46
N LYS A 366 18.04 -20.20 0.37
CA LYS A 366 18.29 -19.56 -0.93
C LYS A 366 19.34 -20.37 -1.72
N ILE A 367 19.04 -20.65 -2.98
CA ILE A 367 19.99 -21.28 -3.91
C ILE A 367 21.02 -20.24 -4.33
N ASP A 368 22.30 -20.61 -4.36
CA ASP A 368 23.35 -19.70 -4.85
C ASP A 368 23.46 -19.77 -6.38
N LEU A 369 23.15 -18.66 -7.04
CA LEU A 369 23.44 -18.43 -8.45
C LEU A 369 24.17 -17.10 -8.61
N SER A 370 25.32 -17.11 -9.29
CA SER A 370 26.03 -15.87 -9.60
C SER A 370 25.30 -15.12 -10.72
N TYR A 371 25.18 -13.79 -10.60
CA TYR A 371 24.57 -12.93 -11.61
C TYR A 371 25.21 -13.11 -13.01
N GLU A 372 26.51 -13.40 -13.08
CA GLU A 372 27.22 -13.66 -14.33
C GLU A 372 26.75 -14.92 -15.07
N CYS A 373 26.06 -15.82 -14.37
CA CYS A 373 25.47 -17.01 -14.96
C CYS A 373 24.13 -16.71 -15.65
N ILE A 374 23.40 -15.68 -15.26
CA ILE A 374 22.06 -15.38 -15.77
C ILE A 374 22.08 -15.20 -17.30
N PRO A 375 22.95 -14.35 -17.89
CA PRO A 375 22.99 -14.19 -19.35
C PRO A 375 23.38 -15.48 -20.09
N LYS A 376 24.28 -16.28 -19.47
CA LYS A 376 24.75 -17.54 -20.04
C LYS A 376 23.64 -18.60 -20.08
N LEU A 377 22.80 -18.64 -19.04
CA LEU A 377 21.67 -19.56 -18.95
C LEU A 377 20.49 -19.15 -19.83
N GLN A 378 20.24 -17.85 -19.98
CA GLN A 378 19.14 -17.34 -20.80
C GLN A 378 19.44 -17.42 -22.30
N GLN A 379 20.60 -16.90 -22.72
CA GLN A 379 20.94 -16.67 -24.14
C GLN A 379 22.42 -16.92 -24.49
N GLY A 380 23.17 -17.62 -23.63
CA GLY A 380 24.54 -18.01 -23.93
C GLY A 380 24.64 -19.04 -25.06
N PRO A 381 25.86 -19.41 -25.51
CA PRO A 381 26.06 -20.35 -26.62
C PRO A 381 25.42 -21.73 -26.42
N ASN A 382 25.26 -22.15 -25.16
CA ASN A 382 24.65 -23.42 -24.78
C ASN A 382 23.23 -23.26 -24.21
N ALA A 383 22.61 -22.07 -24.36
CA ALA A 383 21.31 -21.79 -23.79
C ALA A 383 20.20 -22.55 -24.52
N ASN A 384 19.35 -23.20 -23.75
CA ASN A 384 18.21 -23.98 -24.21
C ASN A 384 17.12 -23.99 -23.13
N ALA A 385 16.05 -24.75 -23.36
CA ALA A 385 14.94 -24.83 -22.42
C ALA A 385 15.36 -25.39 -21.04
N ALA A 386 16.34 -26.31 -20.99
CA ALA A 386 16.87 -26.88 -19.74
C ALA A 386 17.70 -25.86 -18.94
N THR A 387 18.50 -25.02 -19.60
CA THR A 387 19.27 -23.97 -18.91
C THR A 387 18.36 -22.87 -18.35
N ARG A 388 17.31 -22.50 -19.08
CA ARG A 388 16.27 -21.57 -18.60
C ARG A 388 15.43 -22.18 -17.48
N ARG A 389 15.19 -23.49 -17.50
CA ARG A 389 14.61 -24.23 -16.36
C ARG A 389 15.47 -24.12 -15.10
N LYS A 390 16.80 -24.21 -15.22
CA LYS A 390 17.70 -24.03 -14.08
C LYS A 390 17.56 -22.64 -13.45
N LEU A 391 17.46 -21.59 -14.28
CA LEU A 391 17.19 -20.23 -13.82
C LEU A 391 15.81 -20.12 -13.16
N ALA A 392 14.80 -20.77 -13.75
CA ALA A 392 13.43 -20.77 -13.23
C ALA A 392 13.32 -21.41 -11.84
N VAL A 393 14.03 -22.52 -11.60
CA VAL A 393 14.09 -23.15 -10.27
C VAL A 393 14.73 -22.21 -9.23
N TYR A 394 15.77 -21.47 -9.62
CA TYR A 394 16.39 -20.47 -8.75
C TYR A 394 15.42 -19.32 -8.43
N CYS A 395 14.78 -18.73 -9.44
CA CYS A 395 13.78 -17.65 -9.27
C CYS A 395 12.57 -18.11 -8.44
N LEU A 396 12.09 -19.35 -8.62
CA LEU A 396 11.03 -19.93 -7.79
C LEU A 396 11.46 -20.05 -6.32
N GLN A 397 12.71 -20.42 -6.05
CA GLN A 397 13.21 -20.46 -4.68
C GLN A 397 13.24 -19.07 -4.05
N ASP A 398 13.66 -18.03 -4.78
CA ASP A 398 13.68 -16.66 -4.28
C ASP A 398 12.27 -16.10 -3.99
N ALA A 399 11.22 -16.58 -4.66
CA ALA A 399 9.83 -16.30 -4.27
C ALA A 399 9.30 -17.20 -3.13
N LYS A 400 9.84 -18.41 -2.97
CA LYS A 400 9.46 -19.36 -1.91
C LYS A 400 9.90 -18.88 -0.52
N VAL A 401 11.16 -18.49 -0.39
CA VAL A 401 11.77 -18.13 0.90
C VAL A 401 10.99 -17.01 1.63
N PRO A 402 10.53 -15.93 0.97
CA PRO A 402 9.68 -14.93 1.61
C PRO A 402 8.36 -15.48 2.17
N LEU A 403 7.71 -16.43 1.49
CA LEU A 403 6.49 -17.05 2.02
C LEU A 403 6.76 -17.85 3.28
N GLU A 404 7.84 -18.63 3.29
CA GLU A 404 8.22 -19.43 4.46
C GLU A 404 8.54 -18.54 5.67
N LEU A 405 9.21 -17.40 5.43
CA LEU A 405 9.46 -16.39 6.46
C LEU A 405 8.15 -15.77 6.98
N LEU A 406 7.22 -15.40 6.08
CA LEU A 406 5.90 -14.87 6.47
C LEU A 406 5.14 -15.85 7.35
N HIS A 407 5.10 -17.12 6.95
CA HIS A 407 4.40 -18.18 7.66
C HIS A 407 5.04 -18.47 9.02
N LYS A 408 6.38 -18.69 9.06
CA LYS A 408 7.12 -19.05 10.27
C LYS A 408 6.98 -18.01 11.39
N TYR A 409 6.91 -16.73 11.03
CA TYR A 409 6.82 -15.62 11.99
C TYR A 409 5.43 -14.99 12.08
N SER A 410 4.42 -15.58 11.42
CA SER A 410 3.03 -15.09 11.39
C SER A 410 2.95 -13.58 11.10
N ILE A 411 3.74 -13.12 10.12
CA ILE A 411 3.99 -11.69 9.91
C ILE A 411 2.69 -11.00 9.48
N VAL A 412 1.93 -11.59 8.56
CA VAL A 412 0.67 -11.02 8.07
C VAL A 412 -0.34 -10.92 9.21
N GLU A 413 -0.50 -11.98 9.99
CA GLU A 413 -1.37 -12.02 11.17
C GLU A 413 -0.97 -10.97 12.21
N GLY A 414 0.34 -10.78 12.42
CA GLY A 414 0.88 -9.74 13.28
C GLY A 414 0.46 -8.34 12.83
N TYR A 415 0.55 -8.05 11.54
CA TYR A 415 0.08 -6.76 11.00
C TYR A 415 -1.45 -6.62 11.05
N LEU A 416 -2.23 -7.67 10.78
CA LEU A 416 -3.69 -7.64 10.92
C LEU A 416 -4.12 -7.37 12.37
N LYS A 417 -3.45 -8.00 13.33
CA LYS A 417 -3.67 -7.74 14.75
C LYS A 417 -3.34 -6.29 15.11
N ALA A 418 -2.17 -5.81 14.70
CA ALA A 418 -1.75 -4.44 14.98
C ALA A 418 -2.67 -3.39 14.33
N GLY A 419 -3.12 -3.61 13.10
CA GLY A 419 -4.05 -2.70 12.42
C GLY A 419 -5.39 -2.60 13.14
N LYS A 420 -5.92 -3.75 13.58
CA LYS A 420 -7.15 -3.83 14.36
C LYS A 420 -7.02 -3.11 15.70
N GLU A 421 -5.98 -3.43 16.48
CA GLU A 421 -5.75 -2.87 17.82
C GLU A 421 -5.45 -1.37 17.78
N LYS A 422 -4.72 -0.91 16.77
CA LYS A 422 -4.31 0.50 16.66
C LYS A 422 -5.31 1.37 15.88
N GLN A 423 -6.36 0.76 15.33
CA GLN A 423 -7.39 1.43 14.54
C GLN A 423 -6.84 2.22 13.34
N VAL A 424 -5.88 1.61 12.62
CA VAL A 424 -5.25 2.23 11.44
C VAL A 424 -5.28 1.31 10.21
N PRO A 425 -5.20 1.89 9.00
CA PRO A 425 -4.92 1.14 7.78
C PRO A 425 -3.57 0.42 7.80
N PHE A 426 -3.44 -0.64 6.98
CA PHE A 426 -2.18 -1.38 6.83
C PHE A 426 -1.04 -0.47 6.35
N ALA A 427 -1.35 0.52 5.51
CA ALA A 427 -0.39 1.50 5.01
C ALA A 427 0.29 2.30 6.15
N ASN A 428 -0.42 2.62 7.23
CA ASN A 428 0.15 3.32 8.39
C ASN A 428 1.16 2.44 9.14
N LEU A 429 0.95 1.12 9.14
CA LEU A 429 1.84 0.15 9.80
C LEU A 429 3.17 0.01 9.04
N LEU A 430 3.10 0.06 7.70
CA LEU A 430 4.25 0.00 6.80
C LEU A 430 4.86 1.38 6.51
N GLY A 431 4.16 2.45 6.89
CA GLY A 431 4.52 3.83 6.59
C GLY A 431 5.89 4.23 7.16
N PRO A 432 6.44 5.36 6.69
CA PRO A 432 7.84 5.72 6.93
C PRO A 432 8.19 5.86 8.41
N SER A 433 7.27 6.33 9.25
CA SER A 433 7.48 6.54 10.69
C SER A 433 6.69 5.56 11.56
N HIS A 434 7.23 5.23 12.74
CA HIS A 434 6.51 4.51 13.78
C HIS A 434 5.40 5.35 14.44
N SER A 435 5.48 6.69 14.42
CA SER A 435 4.45 7.56 15.00
C SER A 435 3.07 7.33 14.36
N LEU A 436 3.06 7.05 13.06
CA LEU A 436 1.87 6.78 12.26
C LEU A 436 1.11 5.52 12.69
N GLN A 437 1.80 4.56 13.31
CA GLN A 437 1.17 3.32 13.73
C GLN A 437 0.17 3.55 14.86
N ASN A 438 0.44 4.51 15.74
CA ASN A 438 -0.39 4.79 16.91
C ASN A 438 -1.39 5.93 16.65
N LEU A 439 -1.51 6.40 15.40
CA LEU A 439 -2.35 7.52 15.03
C LEU A 439 -3.83 7.28 15.38
N GLY A 440 -4.37 6.10 15.04
CA GLY A 440 -5.76 5.75 15.33
C GLY A 440 -6.08 5.80 16.83
N ILE A 441 -5.19 5.26 17.67
CA ILE A 441 -5.33 5.32 19.15
C ILE A 441 -5.36 6.76 19.64
N LYS A 442 -4.42 7.60 19.19
CA LYS A 442 -4.35 9.02 19.58
C LYS A 442 -5.65 9.74 19.24
N LEU A 443 -6.17 9.51 18.03
CA LEU A 443 -7.40 10.15 17.56
C LEU A 443 -8.64 9.62 18.26
N ALA A 444 -8.71 8.31 18.52
CA ALA A 444 -9.81 7.72 19.27
C ALA A 444 -9.91 8.30 20.69
N HIS A 445 -8.77 8.47 21.36
CA HIS A 445 -8.69 9.12 22.67
C HIS A 445 -9.12 10.59 22.58
N ALA A 446 -8.60 11.36 21.63
CA ALA A 446 -8.96 12.76 21.45
C ALA A 446 -10.47 12.93 21.16
N ARG A 447 -11.04 12.07 20.32
CA ARG A 447 -12.48 12.06 20.04
C ARG A 447 -13.31 11.82 21.31
N ALA A 448 -12.94 10.83 22.12
CA ALA A 448 -13.63 10.49 23.36
C ALA A 448 -13.56 11.61 24.42
N SER A 449 -12.45 12.36 24.45
CA SER A 449 -12.26 13.49 25.38
C SER A 449 -12.70 14.84 24.82
N GLN A 450 -13.35 14.88 23.64
CA GLN A 450 -13.65 16.12 22.91
C GLN A 450 -12.41 17.02 22.69
N ALA A 451 -11.24 16.41 22.54
CA ALA A 451 -9.98 17.08 22.28
C ALA A 451 -9.61 17.10 20.79
N VAL A 452 -8.56 17.85 20.46
CA VAL A 452 -7.86 17.86 19.17
C VAL A 452 -6.40 17.46 19.39
N VAL A 453 -5.84 16.67 18.47
CA VAL A 453 -4.43 16.27 18.51
C VAL A 453 -3.55 17.43 18.03
N SER A 454 -2.69 17.94 18.92
CA SER A 454 -1.81 19.08 18.63
C SER A 454 -0.56 18.72 17.81
N GLU A 455 -0.02 17.50 17.95
CA GLU A 455 1.23 17.08 17.29
C GLU A 455 1.14 15.68 16.66
N LEU A 456 1.63 15.54 15.43
CA LEU A 456 1.79 14.26 14.72
C LEU A 456 3.17 14.06 14.10
#